data_AF-A0A1U7T3M2-F1
#
_entry.id   AF-A0A1U7T3M2-F1
#
_cell.length_a   1.000
_cell.length_b   1.000
_cell.length_c   1.000
_cell.angle_alpha   90.00
_cell.angle_beta   90.00
_cell.angle_gamma   90.00
#
_symmetry.space_group_name_H-M   'P 1'
#
loop_
_entity.id
_entity.type
_entity.pdbx_description
1 polymer ?
#
loop_
_entity_poly.entity_id
_entity_poly.type
_entity_poly.pdbx_seq_one_letter_code
_entity_poly.pdbx_strand_id
1 'polypeptide(L)'
;MLVLPLLLPPAPPRSVTGEAQASQSRSSKLRWLGSARRTGCAGAVDVDECSEGTDDCHIDAICQNTPKSYKCLCKPGYKGEGRQCEDIDECENDYYNGGCVHECINIPGNYRCTCFDGFMLAHDGHNCLDVDECQDNNGGCQQICVNTMGSYECQCHSGFFLSDNQHTCIHRSN
;
A
#
# COMPACT_ATOMS: atom_id res chain seq x y z
N MET A 1 31.39 -15.44 -35.77
CA MET A 1 31.15 -14.96 -34.39
C MET A 1 31.98 -13.69 -34.22
N LEU A 2 31.37 -12.54 -34.49
CA LEU A 2 32.02 -11.22 -34.42
C LEU A 2 32.22 -10.83 -32.95
N VAL A 3 33.46 -10.52 -32.58
CA VAL A 3 33.82 -9.93 -31.28
C VAL A 3 33.32 -8.49 -31.23
N LEU A 4 32.35 -8.22 -30.36
CA LEU A 4 31.84 -6.90 -30.04
C LEU A 4 32.89 -6.10 -29.23
N PRO A 5 33.24 -4.86 -29.61
CA PRO A 5 34.20 -4.08 -28.84
C PRO A 5 33.54 -3.50 -27.57
N LEU A 6 34.17 -3.76 -26.41
CA LEU A 6 33.84 -3.15 -25.12
C LEU A 6 34.09 -1.64 -25.16
N LEU A 7 33.02 -0.86 -25.14
CA LEU A 7 33.05 0.60 -24.94
C LEU A 7 33.31 0.88 -23.45
N LEU A 8 34.46 1.47 -23.13
CA LEU A 8 34.74 2.04 -21.80
C LEU A 8 33.93 3.33 -21.57
N PRO A 9 33.47 3.59 -20.34
CA PRO A 9 32.81 4.84 -19.98
C PRO A 9 33.80 6.03 -19.92
N PRO A 10 33.34 7.26 -20.18
CA PRO A 10 34.18 8.46 -20.12
C PRO A 10 34.57 8.82 -18.67
N ALA A 11 35.81 9.31 -18.51
CA ALA A 11 36.38 9.76 -17.25
C ALA A 11 35.70 11.04 -16.70
N PRO A 12 35.65 11.25 -15.37
CA PRO A 12 35.10 12.46 -14.76
C PRO A 12 36.04 13.68 -14.94
N PRO A 13 35.51 14.90 -15.02
CA PRO A 13 36.33 16.11 -15.14
C PRO A 13 37.05 16.45 -13.82
N ARG A 14 38.30 16.91 -13.95
CA ARG A 14 39.18 17.36 -12.86
C ARG A 14 38.64 18.62 -12.18
N SER A 15 38.65 18.61 -10.84
CA SER A 15 38.42 19.75 -9.95
C SER A 15 39.54 20.78 -10.08
N VAL A 16 39.20 22.01 -10.48
CA VAL A 16 40.09 23.17 -10.49
C VAL A 16 39.74 24.06 -9.29
N THR A 17 40.66 24.17 -8.34
CA THR A 17 40.60 25.14 -7.24
C THR A 17 40.99 26.51 -7.78
N GLY A 18 40.04 27.46 -7.75
CA GLY A 18 40.23 28.83 -8.24
C GLY A 18 39.83 29.86 -7.17
N GLU A 19 40.78 30.73 -6.84
CA GLU A 19 40.77 31.71 -5.77
C GLU A 19 39.72 32.82 -5.96
N ALA A 20 39.12 33.25 -4.84
CA ALA A 20 38.20 34.37 -4.78
C ALA A 20 38.93 35.71 -5.01
N GLN A 21 38.65 36.37 -6.12
CA GLN A 21 39.07 37.76 -6.34
C GLN A 21 38.08 38.73 -5.69
N ALA A 22 38.55 39.41 -4.65
CA ALA A 22 37.85 40.51 -3.99
C ALA A 22 37.83 41.76 -4.90
N SER A 23 36.63 42.16 -5.33
CA SER A 23 36.41 43.44 -5.99
C SER A 23 36.35 44.56 -4.95
N GLN A 24 37.41 45.37 -4.92
CA GLN A 24 37.47 46.60 -4.14
C GLN A 24 36.52 47.65 -4.75
N SER A 25 35.42 47.96 -4.07
CA SER A 25 34.65 49.18 -4.33
C SER A 25 35.04 50.25 -3.32
N ARG A 26 35.34 51.45 -3.86
CA ARG A 26 35.94 52.57 -3.17
C ARG A 26 35.01 53.15 -2.10
N SER A 27 35.62 53.46 -0.97
CA SER A 27 35.04 54.12 0.20
C SER A 27 34.56 55.54 -0.13
N SER A 28 33.23 55.75 -0.08
CA SER A 28 32.62 57.07 0.03
C SER A 28 32.24 57.30 1.49
N LYS A 29 33.00 58.18 2.13
CA LYS A 29 32.94 58.55 3.54
C LYS A 29 31.67 59.36 3.83
N LEU A 30 30.55 58.70 4.13
CA LEU A 30 29.38 59.33 4.75
C LEU A 30 29.53 59.30 6.28
N ARG A 31 29.59 60.50 6.87
CA ARG A 31 29.59 60.71 8.33
C ARG A 31 28.24 60.27 8.88
N TRP A 32 28.23 59.21 9.67
CA TRP A 32 27.07 58.80 10.44
C TRP A 32 27.09 59.54 11.79
N LEU A 33 26.25 60.56 11.95
CA LEU A 33 25.78 60.99 13.25
C LEU A 33 24.63 60.03 13.63
N GLY A 34 24.88 59.22 14.67
CA GLY A 34 23.89 58.50 15.48
C GLY A 34 22.67 57.89 14.79
N SER A 35 22.68 56.57 14.60
CA SER A 35 21.51 55.74 14.94
C SER A 35 21.91 54.28 15.08
N ALA A 36 21.78 53.76 16.30
CA ALA A 36 21.90 52.34 16.57
C ALA A 36 20.65 51.63 16.02
N ARG A 37 20.77 50.99 14.85
CA ARG A 37 20.06 49.74 14.54
C ARG A 37 20.53 49.14 13.22
N ARG A 38 21.44 48.18 13.29
CA ARG A 38 21.33 46.99 12.45
C ARG A 38 21.07 45.84 13.39
N THR A 39 19.85 45.80 13.94
CA THR A 39 19.31 44.51 14.36
C THR A 39 19.28 43.71 13.07
N GLY A 40 20.14 42.69 12.97
CA GLY A 40 20.07 41.72 11.90
C GLY A 40 18.62 41.25 11.77
N CYS A 41 18.20 40.90 10.55
CA CYS A 41 16.94 40.23 10.33
C CYS A 41 16.91 39.03 11.29
N ALA A 42 16.21 39.17 12.43
CA ALA A 42 15.85 38.02 13.24
C ALA A 42 15.01 37.20 12.29
N GLY A 43 15.60 36.15 11.73
CA GLY A 43 14.93 35.28 10.79
C GLY A 43 13.59 34.92 11.40
N ALA A 44 12.51 35.19 10.67
CA ALA A 44 11.17 34.84 11.10
C ALA A 44 11.21 33.40 11.60
N VAL A 45 10.79 33.19 12.85
CA VAL A 45 10.64 31.84 13.40
C VAL A 45 9.59 31.17 12.52
N ASP A 46 9.92 29.97 12.07
CA ASP A 46 9.00 29.14 11.31
C ASP A 46 7.75 28.88 12.13
N VAL A 47 6.58 29.16 11.56
CA VAL A 47 5.31 28.78 12.17
C VAL A 47 5.09 27.32 11.80
N ASP A 48 4.78 26.48 12.77
CA ASP A 48 4.43 25.10 12.50
C ASP A 48 2.91 25.00 12.38
N GLU A 49 2.38 25.18 11.17
CA GLU A 49 0.94 25.17 10.93
C GLU A 49 0.30 23.82 11.25
N CYS A 50 1.06 22.72 11.18
CA CYS A 50 0.59 21.37 11.50
C CYS A 50 0.40 21.18 13.00
N SER A 51 1.32 21.68 13.82
CA SER A 51 1.22 21.61 15.29
C SER A 51 0.17 22.57 15.84
N GLU A 52 0.00 23.73 15.20
CA GLU A 52 -1.01 24.73 15.58
C GLU A 52 -2.42 24.40 15.03
N GLY A 53 -2.55 23.39 14.16
CA GLY A 53 -3.82 22.98 13.56
C GLY A 53 -4.45 24.05 12.66
N THR A 54 -3.61 24.87 12.04
CA THR A 54 -4.02 25.94 11.11
C THR A 54 -3.83 25.56 9.64
N ASP A 55 -3.43 24.32 9.36
CA ASP A 55 -3.28 23.80 8.01
C ASP A 55 -4.64 23.61 7.30
N ASP A 56 -4.59 23.55 5.97
CA ASP A 56 -5.75 23.30 5.10
C ASP A 56 -5.68 21.93 4.41
N CYS A 57 -4.97 20.97 5.01
CA CYS A 57 -4.82 19.64 4.44
C CYS A 57 -6.14 18.87 4.44
N HIS A 58 -6.29 17.94 3.50
CA HIS A 58 -7.42 17.01 3.48
C HIS A 58 -7.41 16.15 4.75
N ILE A 59 -8.59 15.69 5.19
CA ILE A 59 -8.70 14.79 6.36
C ILE A 59 -7.90 13.49 6.17
N ASP A 60 -7.76 13.06 4.90
CA ASP A 60 -6.96 11.91 4.48
C ASP A 60 -5.57 12.27 3.97
N ALA A 61 -5.04 13.40 4.42
CA ALA A 61 -3.65 13.79 4.19
C ALA A 61 -2.86 13.87 5.50
N ILE A 62 -1.55 13.86 5.36
CA ILE A 62 -0.55 14.09 6.38
C ILE A 62 0.00 15.49 6.16
N CYS A 63 -0.09 16.34 7.18
CA CYS A 63 0.56 17.64 7.21
C CYS A 63 2.04 17.46 7.56
N GLN A 64 2.92 18.02 6.73
CA GLN A 64 4.37 18.03 6.93
C GLN A 64 4.86 19.48 6.98
N ASN A 65 5.26 19.94 8.16
CA ASN A 65 5.85 21.27 8.30
C ASN A 65 7.22 21.34 7.59
N THR A 66 7.49 22.47 6.93
CA THR A 66 8.75 22.73 6.22
C THR A 66 9.22 24.15 6.53
N PRO A 67 10.51 24.48 6.34
CA PRO A 67 10.96 25.84 6.57
C PRO A 67 10.21 26.84 5.68
N LYS A 68 9.49 27.76 6.32
CA LYS A 68 8.66 28.85 5.77
C LYS A 68 7.26 28.44 5.26
N SER A 69 6.81 27.19 5.43
CA SER A 69 5.49 26.70 4.96
C SER A 69 5.23 25.26 5.41
N TYR A 70 4.05 24.70 5.16
CA TYR A 70 3.80 23.26 5.25
C TYR A 70 3.47 22.64 3.88
N LYS A 71 3.44 21.31 3.83
CA LYS A 71 2.99 20.50 2.70
C LYS A 71 1.93 19.51 3.16
N CYS A 72 0.92 19.30 2.32
CA CYS A 72 -0.06 18.24 2.51
C CYS A 72 0.28 17.07 1.57
N LEU A 73 0.31 15.86 2.11
CA LEU A 73 0.56 14.65 1.34
C LEU A 73 -0.58 13.67 1.60
N CYS A 74 -1.23 13.12 0.58
CA CYS A 74 -2.25 12.11 0.81
C CYS A 74 -1.68 10.92 1.61
N LYS A 75 -2.48 10.38 2.53
CA LYS A 75 -2.14 9.17 3.29
C LYS A 75 -1.94 7.99 2.31
N PRO A 76 -1.18 6.96 2.70
CA PRO A 76 -1.11 5.72 1.92
C PRO A 76 -2.53 5.18 1.61
N GLY A 77 -2.73 4.66 0.40
CA GLY A 77 -4.05 4.24 -0.10
C GLY A 77 -4.90 5.37 -0.70
N TYR A 78 -4.40 6.61 -0.71
CA TYR A 78 -5.10 7.75 -1.31
C TYR A 78 -4.26 8.41 -2.40
N LYS A 79 -4.92 8.96 -3.42
CA LYS A 79 -4.33 9.73 -4.53
C LYS A 79 -4.84 11.16 -4.52
N GLY A 80 -4.01 12.10 -4.99
CA GLY A 80 -4.38 13.51 -5.12
C GLY A 80 -3.25 14.46 -4.73
N GLU A 81 -3.62 15.72 -4.46
CA GLU A 81 -2.68 16.83 -4.20
C GLU A 81 -2.50 17.13 -2.70
N GLY A 82 -3.04 16.30 -1.80
CA GLY A 82 -2.93 16.48 -0.34
C GLY A 82 -3.97 17.42 0.26
N ARG A 83 -4.53 18.37 -0.49
CA ARG A 83 -5.74 19.14 -0.10
C ARG A 83 -7.04 18.49 -0.55
N GLN A 84 -6.93 17.63 -1.56
CA GLN A 84 -7.99 16.75 -2.03
C GLN A 84 -7.33 15.38 -2.18
N CYS A 85 -7.85 14.40 -1.46
CA CYS A 85 -7.40 13.03 -1.51
C CYS A 85 -8.60 12.14 -1.74
N GLU A 86 -8.49 11.30 -2.76
CA GLU A 86 -9.48 10.29 -3.10
C GLU A 86 -8.90 8.92 -2.82
N ASP A 87 -9.74 8.01 -2.37
CA ASP A 87 -9.37 6.61 -2.17
C ASP A 87 -8.87 6.00 -3.49
N ILE A 88 -7.83 5.18 -3.40
CA ILE A 88 -7.35 4.40 -4.53
C ILE A 88 -8.12 3.10 -4.53
N ASP A 89 -8.97 2.89 -5.53
CA ASP A 89 -9.60 1.57 -5.68
C ASP A 89 -8.58 0.55 -6.20
N GLU A 90 -8.05 -0.26 -5.28
CA GLU A 90 -7.11 -1.31 -5.67
C GLU A 90 -7.77 -2.50 -6.37
N CYS A 91 -9.11 -2.62 -6.33
CA CYS A 91 -9.83 -3.67 -7.04
C CYS A 91 -10.02 -3.35 -8.52
N GLU A 92 -10.09 -2.05 -8.87
CA GLU A 92 -10.14 -1.56 -10.25
C GLU A 92 -8.76 -1.35 -10.90
N ASN A 93 -7.66 -1.61 -10.18
CA ASN A 93 -6.31 -1.34 -10.67
C ASN A 93 -5.84 -2.32 -11.77
N ASP A 94 -4.67 -2.01 -12.38
CA ASP A 94 -4.08 -2.75 -13.51
C ASP A 94 -3.81 -4.25 -13.25
N TYR A 95 -3.88 -4.71 -11.99
CA TYR A 95 -3.52 -6.09 -11.63
C TYR A 95 -4.71 -7.07 -11.70
N TYR A 96 -5.85 -6.71 -12.31
CA TYR A 96 -7.08 -7.52 -12.41
C TYR A 96 -7.59 -7.99 -11.04
N ASN A 97 -8.65 -7.35 -10.52
CA ASN A 97 -9.27 -7.68 -9.24
C ASN A 97 -8.30 -7.54 -8.04
N GLY A 98 -7.41 -6.55 -8.05
CA GLY A 98 -6.44 -6.29 -6.96
C GLY A 98 -5.50 -7.46 -6.65
N GLY A 99 -5.38 -8.44 -7.55
CA GLY A 99 -4.60 -9.67 -7.34
C GLY A 99 -5.29 -10.72 -6.49
N CYS A 100 -6.56 -10.54 -6.17
CA CYS A 100 -7.36 -11.53 -5.47
C CYS A 100 -7.80 -12.66 -6.43
N VAL A 101 -7.69 -13.91 -5.98
CA VAL A 101 -8.17 -15.08 -6.77
C VAL A 101 -9.70 -15.11 -6.86
N HIS A 102 -10.39 -14.79 -5.77
CA HIS A 102 -11.85 -14.74 -5.71
C HIS A 102 -12.34 -13.28 -5.73
N GLU A 103 -12.72 -12.70 -4.60
CA GLU A 103 -13.35 -11.38 -4.57
C GLU A 103 -12.42 -10.34 -3.92
N CYS A 104 -12.25 -9.20 -4.58
CA CYS A 104 -11.60 -8.02 -4.02
C CYS A 104 -12.64 -7.06 -3.45
N ILE A 105 -12.40 -6.56 -2.24
CA ILE A 105 -13.23 -5.55 -1.59
C ILE A 105 -12.38 -4.31 -1.33
N ASN A 106 -12.72 -3.21 -2.01
CA ASN A 106 -12.09 -1.90 -1.80
C ASN A 106 -12.61 -1.28 -0.49
N ILE A 107 -11.72 -0.66 0.28
CA ILE A 107 -11.99 -0.09 1.61
C ILE A 107 -11.25 1.26 1.72
N PRO A 108 -11.81 2.33 2.29
CA PRO A 108 -11.09 3.60 2.37
C PRO A 108 -9.68 3.50 2.99
N GLY A 109 -8.66 3.69 2.15
CA GLY A 109 -7.23 3.62 2.48
C GLY A 109 -6.57 2.26 2.33
N ASN A 110 -7.28 1.20 1.94
CA ASN A 110 -6.73 -0.12 1.62
C ASN A 110 -7.71 -1.04 0.87
N TYR A 111 -7.39 -2.32 0.77
CA TYR A 111 -8.31 -3.33 0.26
C TYR A 111 -8.05 -4.66 0.93
N ARG A 112 -8.95 -5.61 0.72
CA ARG A 112 -8.70 -7.01 1.09
C ARG A 112 -9.32 -7.98 0.09
N CYS A 113 -8.67 -9.12 -0.05
CA CYS A 113 -9.26 -10.25 -0.73
C CYS A 113 -10.15 -11.06 0.21
N THR A 114 -11.21 -11.62 -0.34
CA THR A 114 -12.11 -12.55 0.34
C THR A 114 -12.36 -13.76 -0.54
N CYS A 115 -12.70 -14.87 0.10
CA CYS A 115 -12.93 -16.15 -0.55
C CYS A 115 -14.40 -16.51 -0.51
N PHE A 116 -14.90 -17.16 -1.56
CA PHE A 116 -16.23 -17.75 -1.58
C PHE A 116 -16.40 -18.81 -0.47
N ASP A 117 -17.66 -19.14 -0.19
CA ASP A 117 -18.00 -20.20 0.77
C ASP A 117 -17.31 -21.52 0.41
N GLY A 118 -16.85 -22.26 1.43
CA GLY A 118 -16.04 -23.47 1.26
C GLY A 118 -14.54 -23.21 1.07
N PHE A 119 -14.10 -21.95 1.10
CA PHE A 119 -12.69 -21.59 0.97
C PHE A 119 -12.22 -20.69 2.12
N MET A 120 -10.92 -20.74 2.41
CA MET A 120 -10.25 -19.89 3.37
C MET A 120 -9.12 -19.09 2.73
N LEU A 121 -8.91 -17.86 3.19
CA LEU A 121 -7.86 -17.00 2.68
C LEU A 121 -6.48 -17.55 3.08
N ALA A 122 -5.60 -17.71 2.09
CA ALA A 122 -4.23 -18.14 2.27
C ALA A 122 -3.40 -17.08 3.02
N HIS A 123 -2.23 -17.47 3.52
CA HIS A 123 -1.35 -16.58 4.28
C HIS A 123 -0.80 -15.40 3.45
N ASP A 124 -0.76 -15.55 2.12
CA ASP A 124 -0.40 -14.45 1.22
C ASP A 124 -1.46 -13.36 1.10
N GLY A 125 -2.67 -13.58 1.62
CA GLY A 125 -3.77 -12.63 1.59
C GLY A 125 -4.45 -12.48 0.23
N HIS A 126 -4.12 -13.32 -0.77
CA HIS A 126 -4.62 -13.21 -2.14
C HIS A 126 -5.21 -14.52 -2.68
N ASN A 127 -4.64 -15.66 -2.31
CA ASN A 127 -5.10 -16.97 -2.74
C ASN A 127 -6.18 -17.51 -1.81
N CYS A 128 -7.04 -18.36 -2.37
CA CYS A 128 -8.09 -19.07 -1.62
C CYS A 128 -7.79 -20.56 -1.63
N LEU A 129 -7.75 -21.15 -0.44
CA LEU A 129 -7.54 -22.57 -0.23
C LEU A 129 -8.86 -23.23 0.09
N ASP A 130 -9.08 -24.38 -0.54
CA ASP A 130 -10.22 -25.23 -0.28
C ASP A 130 -10.23 -25.68 1.20
N VAL A 131 -11.39 -25.59 1.84
CA VAL A 131 -11.58 -26.09 3.20
C VAL A 131 -11.96 -27.56 3.10
N ASP A 132 -11.11 -28.46 3.61
CA ASP A 132 -11.44 -29.88 3.64
C ASP A 132 -12.37 -30.19 4.81
N GLU A 133 -13.69 -30.17 4.57
CA GLU A 133 -14.68 -30.46 5.61
C GLU A 133 -14.64 -31.91 6.08
N CYS A 134 -14.04 -32.83 5.31
CA CYS A 134 -13.87 -34.22 5.72
C CYS A 134 -12.89 -34.37 6.88
N GLN A 135 -11.98 -33.41 7.09
CA GLN A 135 -11.07 -33.43 8.24
C GLN A 135 -11.79 -33.18 9.56
N ASP A 136 -12.94 -32.51 9.55
CA ASP A 136 -13.74 -32.25 10.74
C ASP A 136 -14.92 -33.22 10.83
N ASN A 137 -14.85 -34.14 11.80
CA ASN A 137 -15.90 -35.13 12.06
C ASN A 137 -16.41 -35.86 10.79
N ASN A 138 -15.51 -36.15 9.84
CA ASN A 138 -15.83 -36.80 8.56
C ASN A 138 -16.89 -36.03 7.74
N GLY A 139 -16.93 -34.70 7.82
CA GLY A 139 -17.99 -33.87 7.22
C GLY A 139 -19.39 -34.21 7.76
N GLY A 140 -19.49 -34.91 8.89
CA GLY A 140 -20.76 -35.47 9.37
C GLY A 140 -21.31 -36.60 8.50
N CYS A 141 -20.55 -37.15 7.56
CA CYS A 141 -20.95 -38.31 6.75
C CYS A 141 -20.98 -39.58 7.62
N GLN A 142 -22.01 -40.42 7.45
CA GLN A 142 -22.11 -41.69 8.17
C GLN A 142 -20.98 -42.66 7.77
N GLN A 143 -20.55 -42.61 6.50
CA GLN A 143 -19.59 -43.56 5.95
C GLN A 143 -18.42 -42.81 5.30
N ILE A 144 -18.46 -42.61 3.99
CA ILE A 144 -17.33 -42.05 3.24
C ILE A 144 -17.58 -40.56 3.06
N CYS A 145 -16.60 -39.72 3.36
CA CYS A 145 -16.58 -38.32 2.99
C CYS A 145 -15.59 -38.12 1.84
N VAL A 146 -15.99 -37.39 0.80
CA VAL A 146 -15.15 -37.02 -0.33
C VAL A 146 -15.10 -35.51 -0.41
N ASN A 147 -13.93 -34.95 -0.15
CA ASN A 147 -13.71 -33.52 -0.27
C ASN A 147 -13.71 -33.09 -1.74
N THR A 148 -14.29 -31.94 -2.04
CA THR A 148 -14.40 -31.37 -3.39
C THR A 148 -14.02 -29.89 -3.34
N MET A 149 -13.81 -29.26 -4.50
CA MET A 149 -13.50 -27.84 -4.52
C MET A 149 -14.71 -27.00 -4.09
N GLY A 150 -14.60 -26.35 -2.94
CA GLY A 150 -15.58 -25.47 -2.31
C GLY A 150 -16.69 -26.18 -1.55
N SER A 151 -16.59 -27.50 -1.35
CA SER A 151 -17.61 -28.31 -0.67
C SER A 151 -17.13 -29.75 -0.43
N TYR A 152 -18.03 -30.62 0.01
CA TYR A 152 -17.79 -32.05 0.14
C TYR A 152 -19.06 -32.83 -0.16
N GLU A 153 -18.91 -34.12 -0.43
CA GLU A 153 -20.04 -35.03 -0.60
C GLU A 153 -19.86 -36.31 0.22
N CYS A 154 -20.96 -36.80 0.77
CA CYS A 154 -20.98 -38.10 1.44
C CYS A 154 -21.29 -39.22 0.45
N GLN A 155 -20.54 -40.32 0.55
CA GLN A 155 -20.76 -41.53 -0.24
C GLN A 155 -20.98 -42.74 0.66
N CYS A 156 -21.63 -43.76 0.10
CA CYS A 156 -21.95 -45.00 0.79
C CYS A 156 -21.18 -46.18 0.22
N HIS A 157 -20.84 -47.12 1.09
CA HIS A 157 -20.28 -48.41 0.70
C HIS A 157 -21.29 -49.19 -0.16
N SER A 158 -20.77 -50.14 -0.94
CA SER A 158 -21.58 -50.98 -1.82
C SER A 158 -22.74 -51.64 -1.06
N GLY A 159 -23.95 -51.54 -1.62
CA GLY A 159 -25.19 -52.06 -1.02
C GLY A 159 -25.97 -51.05 -0.19
N PHE A 160 -25.45 -49.85 0.02
CA PHE A 160 -26.14 -48.76 0.70
C PHE A 160 -26.43 -47.59 -0.27
N PHE A 161 -27.45 -46.81 0.04
CA PHE A 161 -27.85 -45.63 -0.71
C PHE A 161 -27.84 -44.40 0.19
N LEU A 162 -27.43 -43.26 -0.35
CA LEU A 162 -27.46 -41.99 0.37
C LEU A 162 -28.92 -41.55 0.59
N SER A 163 -29.22 -41.17 1.82
CA SER A 163 -30.52 -40.67 2.28
C SER A 163 -30.72 -39.21 1.86
N ASP A 164 -31.96 -38.71 1.96
CA ASP A 164 -32.32 -37.34 1.56
C ASP A 164 -31.60 -36.24 2.37
N ASN A 165 -31.11 -36.59 3.57
CA ASN A 165 -30.30 -35.69 4.38
C ASN A 165 -28.84 -35.59 3.89
N GLN A 166 -28.47 -36.27 2.80
CA GLN A 166 -27.14 -36.28 2.17
C GLN A 166 -25.98 -36.73 3.07
N HIS A 167 -26.25 -37.27 4.25
CA HIS A 167 -25.23 -37.68 5.22
C HIS A 167 -25.38 -39.14 5.65
N THR A 168 -26.59 -39.70 5.63
CA THR A 168 -26.88 -41.06 6.12
C THR A 168 -26.98 -42.05 4.96
N CYS A 169 -26.41 -43.23 5.16
CA CYS A 169 -26.45 -44.38 4.27
C CYS A 169 -27.47 -45.41 4.75
N ILE A 170 -28.49 -45.66 3.94
CA ILE A 170 -29.56 -46.63 4.23
C ILE A 170 -29.42 -47.87 3.35
N HIS A 171 -29.66 -49.03 3.94
CA HIS A 171 -29.79 -50.28 3.20
C HIS A 171 -31.25 -50.45 2.79
N ARG A 172 -31.52 -50.53 1.48
CA ARG A 172 -32.87 -50.89 1.01
C ARG A 172 -33.03 -52.41 1.11
N SER A 173 -33.41 -52.87 2.29
CA SER A 173 -33.94 -54.23 2.47
C SER A 173 -35.35 -54.24 1.85
N ASN A 174 -35.49 -54.94 0.72
CA ASN A 174 -36.75 -55.12 0.01
C ASN A 174 -37.75 -55.95 0.83
#